data_AF-A0A2K3L3X5-F1
#
_entry.id   AF-A0A2K3L3X5-F1
#
_cell.length_a   1.000
_cell.length_b   1.000
_cell.length_c   1.000
_cell.angle_alpha   90.00
_cell.angle_beta   90.00
_cell.angle_gamma   90.00
#
_symmetry.space_group_name_H-M   'P 1'
#
loop_
_entity.id
_entity.type
_entity.pdbx_description
1 polymer ?
#
loop_
_entity_poly.entity_id
_entity_poly.type
_entity_poly.pdbx_seq_one_letter_code
_entity_poly.pdbx_strand_id
1 'polypeptide(L)' 'AELFARIDAVDASTIKRVANRFIYDKDVAIAAMGPIQHLRDYNWFRRRTYWNRY' A
#
# COMPACT_ATOMS: atom_id res chain seq x y z
N ALA A 1 14.90 -24.40 9.29
CA ALA A 1 14.86 -24.34 7.80
C ALA A 1 13.53 -23.81 7.24
N GLU A 2 12.43 -23.84 8.00
CA GLU A 2 11.11 -23.45 7.49
C GLU A 2 10.94 -21.96 7.14
N LEU A 3 11.59 -21.06 7.88
CA LEU A 3 11.50 -19.62 7.63
C LEU A 3 12.05 -19.23 6.24
N PHE A 4 13.21 -19.78 5.86
CA PHE A 4 13.83 -19.49 4.56
C PHE A 4 12.99 -20.02 3.39
N ALA A 5 12.43 -21.22 3.53
CA ALA A 5 11.54 -21.78 2.51
C ALA A 5 10.25 -20.95 2.31
N ARG A 6 9.72 -20.33 3.38
CA ARG A 6 8.55 -19.44 3.30
C ARG A 6 8.88 -18.10 2.64
N ILE A 7 10.12 -17.61 2.77
CA ILE A 7 10.58 -16.39 2.11
C ILE A 7 10.77 -16.63 0.61
N ASP A 8 11.42 -17.74 0.24
CA ASP A 8 11.66 -18.10 -1.17
C ASP A 8 10.38 -18.49 -1.92
N ALA A 9 9.35 -18.95 -1.22
CA ALA A 9 8.04 -19.24 -1.81
C ALA A 9 7.27 -17.97 -2.26
N VAL A 10 7.75 -16.77 -1.94
CA VAL A 10 7.09 -15.50 -2.31
C VAL A 10 7.52 -15.06 -3.71
N ASP A 11 6.76 -15.49 -4.72
CA ASP A 11 6.94 -15.06 -6.10
C ASP A 11 6.25 -13.69 -6.40
N ALA A 12 6.63 -13.04 -7.52
CA ALA A 12 6.06 -11.78 -7.99
C ALA A 12 4.52 -11.82 -8.14
N SER A 13 3.95 -12.97 -8.49
CA SER A 13 2.49 -13.19 -8.53
C SER A 13 1.86 -13.09 -7.14
N THR A 14 2.49 -13.66 -6.12
CA THR A 14 2.07 -13.58 -4.72
C THR A 14 2.19 -12.15 -4.20
N ILE A 15 3.25 -11.42 -4.55
CA ILE A 15 3.39 -10.00 -4.21
C ILE A 15 2.27 -9.16 -4.82
N LYS A 16 1.97 -9.32 -6.12
CA LYS A 16 0.87 -8.59 -6.77
C LYS A 16 -0.49 -8.90 -6.12
N ARG A 17 -0.73 -10.15 -5.75
CA ARG A 17 -1.97 -10.57 -5.06
C ARG A 17 -2.10 -9.97 -3.67
N VAL A 18 -1.03 -10.00 -2.88
CA VAL A 18 -1.00 -9.45 -1.51
C VAL A 18 -1.09 -7.93 -1.55
N ALA A 19 -0.40 -7.26 -2.46
CA ALA A 19 -0.48 -5.81 -2.67
C ALA A 19 -1.90 -5.38 -3.07
N ASN A 20 -2.54 -6.10 -3.99
CA ASN A 20 -3.95 -5.85 -4.33
C ASN A 20 -4.89 -6.05 -3.13
N ARG A 21 -4.59 -6.98 -2.22
CA ARG A 21 -5.44 -7.22 -1.05
C ARG A 21 -5.37 -6.10 -0.02
N PHE A 22 -4.18 -5.55 0.22
CA PHE A 22 -3.93 -4.65 1.35
C PHE A 22 -3.69 -3.18 0.98
N ILE A 23 -3.27 -2.90 -0.24
CA ILE A 23 -2.89 -1.53 -0.67
C ILE A 23 -3.91 -0.98 -1.66
N TYR A 24 -4.43 -1.81 -2.57
CA TYR A 24 -5.37 -1.36 -3.58
C TYR A 24 -6.73 -1.00 -2.98
N ASP A 25 -7.16 0.23 -3.22
CA ASP A 25 -8.46 0.79 -2.82
C ASP A 25 -8.80 0.60 -1.33
N LYS A 26 -7.80 0.75 -0.46
CA LYS A 26 -7.99 0.72 0.99
C LYS A 26 -8.02 2.12 1.60
N ASP A 27 -8.76 2.27 2.68
CA ASP A 27 -8.77 3.49 3.47
C ASP A 27 -7.43 3.68 4.18
N VAL A 28 -6.92 4.91 4.14
CA VAL A 28 -5.60 5.26 4.66
C VAL A 28 -5.78 5.99 5.99
N ALA A 29 -4.97 5.67 7.00
CA ALA A 29 -4.90 6.46 8.24
C ALA A 29 -3.66 7.36 8.21
N ILE A 30 -3.85 8.67 8.35
CA ILE A 30 -2.76 9.66 8.28
C ILE A 30 -2.70 10.41 9.60
N ALA A 31 -1.57 10.33 10.29
CA ALA A 31 -1.25 11.13 11.47
C ALA A 31 0.03 11.93 11.20
N ALA A 32 -0.05 13.26 11.30
CA ALA A 32 1.08 14.16 11.08
C ALA A 32 1.02 15.34 12.06
N MET A 33 2.19 15.79 12.54
CA MET A 33 2.33 16.94 13.45
C MET A 33 3.55 17.78 13.04
N GLY A 34 3.53 19.09 13.32
CA GLY A 34 4.56 20.04 12.90
C GLY A 34 4.12 20.93 11.72
N PRO A 35 5.04 21.48 10.92
CA PRO A 35 4.72 22.33 9.76
C PRO A 35 4.14 21.51 8.59
N ILE A 36 2.90 21.07 8.72
CA ILE A 36 2.19 20.18 7.77
C ILE A 36 1.45 20.93 6.66
N GLN A 37 1.78 22.20 6.43
CA GLN A 37 1.16 23.07 5.44
C GLN A 37 1.29 22.61 3.97
N HIS A 38 2.20 21.67 3.68
CA HIS A 38 2.32 21.03 2.37
C HIS A 38 1.78 19.59 2.34
N LEU A 39 1.29 19.07 3.47
CA LEU A 39 0.67 17.76 3.52
C LEU A 39 -0.68 17.83 2.81
N ARG A 40 -0.89 16.90 1.87
CA ARG A 40 -2.10 16.85 1.05
C ARG A 40 -3.26 16.27 1.85
N ASP A 41 -4.47 16.65 1.49
CA ASP A 41 -5.68 16.19 2.17
C ASP A 41 -5.90 14.68 2.04
N TYR A 42 -6.73 14.15 2.94
CA TYR A 42 -7.14 12.75 2.97
C TYR A 42 -7.58 12.21 1.59
N ASN A 43 -8.41 12.98 0.88
CA ASN A 43 -8.93 12.60 -0.44
C ASN A 43 -7.83 12.44 -1.49
N TRP A 44 -6.73 13.19 -1.36
CA TRP A 44 -5.59 13.04 -2.24
C TRP A 44 -4.90 11.70 -2.05
N PHE A 45 -4.68 11.29 -0.79
CA PHE A 45 -4.10 9.99 -0.47
C PHE A 45 -5.03 8.84 -0.85
N ARG A 46 -6.35 8.97 -0.59
CA ARG A 46 -7.34 7.94 -0.96
C ARG A 46 -7.37 7.71 -2.47
N ARG A 47 -7.34 8.77 -3.27
CA ARG A 47 -7.31 8.67 -4.75
C ARG A 47 -6.02 8.06 -5.30
N ARG A 48 -4.91 8.12 -4.56
CA ARG A 48 -3.61 7.53 -4.96
C ARG A 48 -3.52 6.02 -4.68
N THR A 49 -4.48 5.44 -3.96
CA THR A 49 -4.51 4.00 -3.66
C THR A 49 -4.92 3.11 -4.84
N TYR A 50 -5.36 3.72 -5.95
CA TYR A 50 -5.71 3.03 -7.19
C TYR A 50 -5.24 3.82 -8.40
N TRP A 51 -5.04 3.14 -9.54
CA TRP A 51 -4.70 3.78 -10.81
C TRP A 51 -5.82 3.50 -11.81
N ASN A 52 -6.39 4.56 -12.42
CA ASN A 52 -7.41 4.43 -13.48
C ASN A 52 -6.81 4.05 -14.85
N ARG A 53 -5.58 3.53 -14.87
CA ARG A 53 -4.96 2.92 -16.04
C ARG A 53 -4.75 1.45 -15.70
N TYR A 54 -5.80 0.67 -15.91
CA TYR A 54 -5.75 -0.78 -16.05
C TYR A 54 -6.51 -1.13 -17.33
#